data_AF-A0A832ZJQ6-F1
#
_entry.id   AF-A0A832ZJQ6-F1
#
_cell.length_a   1.000
_cell.length_b   1.000
_cell.length_c   1.000
_cell.angle_alpha   90.00
_cell.angle_beta   90.00
_cell.angle_gamma   90.00
#
_symmetry.space_group_name_H-M   'P 1'
#
loop_
_entity.id
_entity.type
_entity.pdbx_description
1 polymer ?
#
loop_
_entity_poly.entity_id
_entity_poly.type
_entity_poly.pdbx_seq_one_letter_code
_entity_poly.pdbx_strand_id
1 'polypeptide(L)'
;MKESEKTEKSEEEIEEAELLKKLSETYKIRRRRNILAVIFLSFFILCFNISLFIITDVIVLDPIYAIVSSLFGVLFLALGIYLILDNPPIYIE
;
A
#
# COMPACT_ATOMS: atom_id res chain seq x y z
N MET A 1 -18.71 -24.24 40.53
CA MET A 1 -18.27 -24.79 39.23
C MET A 1 -18.94 -24.11 38.04
N LYS A 2 -20.28 -24.02 37.96
CA LYS A 2 -20.96 -23.36 36.81
C LYS A 2 -20.76 -21.84 36.67
N GLU A 3 -20.44 -21.13 37.75
CA GLU A 3 -20.18 -19.67 37.68
C GLU A 3 -18.80 -19.36 37.12
N SER A 4 -17.77 -20.14 37.49
CA SER A 4 -16.38 -20.01 36.99
C SER A 4 -16.30 -20.23 35.47
N GLU A 5 -16.98 -21.26 34.96
CA GLU A 5 -17.07 -21.54 33.50
C GLU A 5 -17.76 -20.42 32.72
N LYS A 6 -18.64 -19.65 33.38
CA LYS A 6 -19.38 -18.56 32.72
C LYS A 6 -18.54 -17.27 32.68
N THR A 7 -17.66 -17.09 33.65
CA THR A 7 -16.73 -15.95 33.72
C THR A 7 -15.56 -16.12 32.75
N GLU A 8 -14.93 -17.30 32.70
CA GLU A 8 -13.85 -17.62 31.74
C GLU A 8 -14.32 -17.45 30.30
N LYS A 9 -15.51 -17.95 29.97
CA LYS A 9 -16.08 -17.82 28.61
C LYS A 9 -16.37 -16.38 28.21
N SER A 10 -16.73 -15.53 29.19
CA SER A 10 -16.95 -14.09 28.94
C SER A 10 -15.65 -13.32 28.78
N GLU A 11 -14.56 -13.77 29.41
CA GLU A 11 -13.22 -13.18 29.26
C GLU A 11 -12.61 -13.55 27.91
N GLU A 12 -12.75 -14.81 27.47
CA GLU A 12 -12.36 -15.26 26.11
C GLU A 12 -13.10 -14.48 25.00
N GLU A 13 -14.41 -14.26 25.14
CA GLU A 13 -15.20 -13.47 24.18
C GLU A 13 -14.75 -11.99 24.10
N ILE A 14 -14.28 -11.42 25.21
CA ILE A 14 -13.76 -10.05 25.27
C ILE A 14 -12.37 -9.99 24.60
N GLU A 15 -11.50 -10.97 24.85
CA GLU A 15 -10.18 -11.07 24.22
C GLU A 15 -10.29 -11.24 22.70
N GLU A 16 -11.17 -12.12 22.23
CA GLU A 16 -11.44 -12.31 20.80
C GLU A 16 -11.94 -11.02 20.14
N ALA A 17 -12.86 -10.30 20.79
CA ALA A 17 -13.37 -9.03 20.27
C ALA A 17 -12.27 -7.96 20.18
N GLU A 18 -11.34 -7.91 21.14
CA GLU A 18 -10.22 -6.98 21.14
C GLU A 18 -9.19 -7.32 20.05
N LEU A 19 -8.89 -8.60 19.85
CA LEU A 19 -8.04 -9.10 18.76
C LEU A 19 -8.64 -8.78 17.39
N LEU A 20 -9.93 -9.04 17.20
CA LEU A 20 -10.64 -8.69 15.97
C LEU A 20 -10.60 -7.18 15.68
N LYS A 21 -10.70 -6.35 16.72
CA LYS A 21 -10.58 -4.90 16.60
C LYS A 21 -9.17 -4.50 16.14
N LYS A 22 -8.11 -5.01 16.77
CA LYS A 22 -6.71 -4.76 16.39
C LYS A 22 -6.40 -5.22 14.96
N LEU A 23 -6.91 -6.38 14.56
CA LEU A 23 -6.82 -6.89 13.19
C LEU A 23 -7.50 -5.96 12.19
N SER A 24 -8.70 -5.48 12.52
CA SER A 24 -9.45 -4.57 11.64
C SER A 24 -8.74 -3.23 11.42
N GLU A 25 -8.07 -2.71 12.45
CA GLU A 25 -7.31 -1.47 12.38
C GLU A 25 -6.04 -1.64 11.53
N THR A 26 -5.31 -2.75 11.75
CA THR A 26 -4.14 -3.12 10.94
C THR A 26 -4.51 -3.30 9.48
N TYR A 27 -5.65 -3.95 9.20
CA TYR A 27 -6.17 -4.11 7.85
C TYR A 27 -6.51 -2.78 7.18
N LYS A 28 -7.13 -1.84 7.90
CA LYS A 28 -7.41 -0.49 7.39
C LYS A 28 -6.13 0.26 7.00
N ILE A 29 -5.10 0.19 7.83
CA ILE A 29 -3.79 0.82 7.56
C ILE A 29 -3.15 0.20 6.33
N ARG A 30 -3.07 -1.14 6.28
CA ARG A 30 -2.51 -1.89 5.14
C ARG A 30 -3.27 -1.59 3.84
N ARG A 31 -4.61 -1.54 3.89
CA ARG A 31 -5.44 -1.19 2.74
C ARG A 31 -5.12 0.20 2.20
N ARG A 32 -4.99 1.20 3.07
CA ARG A 32 -4.62 2.57 2.66
C ARG A 32 -3.23 2.61 2.03
N ARG A 33 -2.24 1.95 2.64
CA ARG A 33 -0.87 1.85 2.08
C ARG A 33 -0.86 1.17 0.72
N ASN A 34 -1.57 0.06 0.55
CA ASN A 34 -1.65 -0.64 -0.73
C ASN A 34 -2.32 0.21 -1.81
N ILE A 35 -3.40 0.93 -1.49
CA ILE A 35 -4.02 1.86 -2.43
C ILE A 35 -3.01 2.94 -2.86
N LEU A 36 -2.28 3.51 -1.90
CA LEU A 36 -1.27 4.52 -2.19
C LEU A 36 -0.14 3.97 -3.07
N ALA A 37 0.33 2.75 -2.77
CA ALA A 37 1.34 2.06 -3.57
C ALA A 37 0.90 1.85 -5.02
N VAL A 38 -0.35 1.39 -5.22
CA VAL A 38 -0.92 1.20 -6.56
C VAL A 38 -1.01 2.52 -7.32
N ILE A 39 -1.40 3.61 -6.64
CA ILE A 39 -1.44 4.94 -7.25
C ILE A 39 -0.05 5.36 -7.71
N PHE A 40 0.98 5.20 -6.87
CA PHE A 40 2.36 5.52 -7.23
C PHE A 40 2.88 4.67 -8.40
N LEU A 41 2.63 3.37 -8.39
CA LEU A 41 2.99 2.48 -9.51
C LEU A 41 2.27 2.85 -10.80
N SER A 42 1.01 3.29 -10.71
CA SER A 42 0.25 3.77 -11.88
C SER A 42 0.85 5.06 -12.45
N PHE A 43 1.25 6.00 -11.59
CA PHE A 43 1.95 7.21 -12.02
C PHE A 43 3.31 6.91 -12.64
N PHE A 44 4.06 5.94 -12.12
CA PHE A 44 5.29 5.46 -12.75
C PHE A 44 5.03 5.00 -14.20
N ILE A 45 4.04 4.13 -14.40
CA ILE A 45 3.67 3.64 -15.74
C ILE A 45 3.31 4.82 -16.65
N LEU A 46 2.56 5.79 -16.15
CA LEU A 46 2.15 6.97 -16.92
C LEU A 46 3.36 7.83 -17.34
N CYS A 47 4.26 8.14 -16.40
CA CYS A 47 5.51 8.86 -16.68
C CYS A 47 6.38 8.14 -17.70
N PHE A 48 6.48 6.81 -17.59
CA PHE A 48 7.25 6.01 -18.54
C PHE A 48 6.66 6.04 -19.94
N ASN A 49 5.33 5.92 -20.07
CA ASN A 49 4.65 6.03 -21.37
C ASN A 49 4.80 7.41 -22.00
N ILE A 50 4.67 8.48 -21.22
CA ILE A 50 4.91 9.86 -21.72
C ILE A 50 6.35 9.99 -22.22
N SER A 51 7.32 9.49 -21.46
CA SER A 51 8.73 9.55 -21.85
C SER A 51 8.98 8.77 -23.14
N LEU A 52 8.40 7.58 -23.27
CA LEU A 52 8.45 6.80 -24.50
C LEU A 52 7.85 7.56 -25.68
N PHE A 53 6.66 8.13 -25.55
CA PHE A 53 6.01 8.85 -26.64
C PHE A 53 6.80 10.06 -27.13
N ILE A 54 7.51 10.76 -26.23
CA ILE A 54 8.40 11.86 -26.60
C ILE A 54 9.63 11.31 -27.33
N ILE A 55 10.27 10.25 -26.82
CA ILE A 55 11.48 9.66 -27.42
C ILE A 55 11.20 9.03 -28.79
N THR A 56 10.03 8.41 -28.96
CA THR A 56 9.59 7.84 -30.24
C THR A 56 9.01 8.89 -31.20
N ASP A 57 9.09 10.17 -30.84
CA ASP A 57 8.62 11.30 -31.63
C ASP A 57 7.12 11.24 -32.00
N VAL A 58 6.33 10.53 -31.18
CA VAL A 58 4.86 10.49 -31.27
C VAL A 58 4.28 11.80 -30.74
N ILE A 59 4.93 12.37 -29.72
CA ILE A 59 4.64 13.69 -29.18
C ILE A 59 5.87 14.56 -29.43
N VAL A 60 5.70 15.59 -30.28
CA VAL A 60 6.78 16.53 -30.61
C VAL A 60 6.99 17.50 -29.44
N LEU A 61 7.86 17.10 -28.52
CA LEU A 61 8.30 17.87 -27.37
C LEU A 61 9.82 17.79 -27.26
N ASP A 62 10.41 18.74 -26.52
CA ASP A 62 11.84 18.70 -26.22
C ASP A 62 12.20 17.40 -25.47
N PRO A 63 13.24 16.65 -25.88
CA PRO A 63 13.72 15.46 -25.18
C PRO A 63 13.99 15.67 -23.69
N ILE A 64 14.27 16.90 -23.24
CA ILE A 64 14.41 17.23 -21.82
C ILE A 64 13.17 16.82 -21.02
N TYR A 65 11.96 16.96 -21.57
CA TYR A 65 10.73 16.55 -20.89
C TYR A 65 10.64 15.03 -20.70
N ALA A 66 11.18 14.24 -21.63
CA ALA A 66 11.26 12.79 -21.46
C ALA A 66 12.20 12.41 -20.31
N ILE A 67 13.34 13.10 -20.19
CA ILE A 67 14.30 12.87 -19.09
C ILE A 67 13.66 13.23 -17.75
N VAL A 68 13.03 14.41 -17.65
CA VAL A 68 12.35 14.85 -16.42
C VAL A 68 11.23 13.88 -16.03
N SER A 69 10.39 13.49 -16.99
CA SER A 69 9.32 12.53 -16.76
C SER A 69 9.86 11.17 -16.31
N SER A 70 10.96 10.70 -16.90
CA SER A 70 11.63 9.46 -16.49
C SER A 70 12.15 9.53 -15.05
N LEU A 71 12.76 10.64 -14.65
CA LEU A 71 13.23 10.86 -13.27
C LEU A 71 12.08 10.80 -12.26
N PHE A 72 10.96 11.48 -12.54
CA PHE A 72 9.76 11.38 -11.72
C PHE A 72 9.20 9.96 -11.68
N GLY A 73 9.21 9.26 -12.82
CA GLY A 73 8.82 7.85 -12.89
C GLY A 73 9.61 6.98 -11.93
N VAL A 74 10.95 7.10 -11.92
CA VAL A 74 11.82 6.34 -11.01
C VAL A 74 11.49 6.64 -9.53
N LEU A 75 11.23 7.90 -9.19
CA LEU A 75 10.81 8.27 -7.83
C LEU A 75 9.48 7.61 -7.44
N PHE A 76 8.49 7.63 -8.33
CA PHE A 76 7.20 6.98 -8.09
C PHE A 76 7.33 5.46 -7.97
N LEU A 77 8.21 4.84 -8.75
CA LEU A 77 8.51 3.41 -8.62
C LEU A 77 9.10 3.09 -7.25
N ALA A 78 10.10 3.87 -6.80
CA ALA A 78 10.73 3.67 -5.50
C ALA A 78 9.72 3.81 -4.36
N LEU A 79 8.88 4.85 -4.38
CA LEU A 79 7.82 5.07 -3.39
C LEU A 79 6.77 3.95 -3.41
N GLY A 80 6.34 3.52 -4.60
CA GLY A 80 5.38 2.43 -4.76
C GLY A 80 5.89 1.12 -4.18
N ILE A 81 7.13 0.74 -4.48
CA ILE A 81 7.77 -0.47 -3.95
C ILE A 81 7.94 -0.37 -2.43
N TYR A 82 8.44 0.77 -1.93
CA TYR A 82 8.61 1.00 -0.50
C TYR A 82 7.31 0.75 0.29
N LEU A 83 6.20 1.28 -0.21
CA LEU A 83 4.90 1.13 0.44
C LEU A 83 4.40 -0.32 0.47
N ILE A 84 4.77 -1.15 -0.52
CA ILE A 84 4.43 -2.57 -0.59
C ILE A 84 5.27 -3.38 0.40
N LEU A 85 6.59 -3.12 0.44
CA LEU A 85 7.54 -3.88 1.24
C LEU A 85 7.37 -3.64 2.73
N ASP A 86 7.13 -2.40 3.15
CA ASP A 86 6.99 -2.03 4.56
C ASP A 86 5.55 -2.21 5.07
N ASN A 87 4.85 -3.24 4.59
CA ASN A 87 3.49 -3.53 5.06
C ASN A 87 3.53 -4.15 6.47
N PRO A 88 2.79 -3.58 7.44
CA PRO A 88 2.81 -4.09 8.82
C PRO A 88 2.34 -5.56 8.84
N PRO A 89 3.01 -6.45 9.59
CA PRO A 89 2.66 -7.86 9.65
C PRO A 89 1.24 -8.06 10.21
N ILE A 90 0.58 -9.13 9.75
CA ILE A 90 -0.67 -9.63 10.35
C ILE A 90 -0.26 -10.87 11.15
N TYR A 91 0.36 -10.69 12.30
CA TYR A 91 0.56 -11.78 13.24
C TYR A 91 -0.27 -11.48 14.48
N ILE A 92 -1.09 -12.47 14.82
CA ILE A 92 -1.83 -12.60 16.06
C ILE A 92 -0.94 -13.56 16.86
N GLU A 93 -0.20 -13.06 17.83
CA GLU A 93 0.31 -13.90 18.93
C GLU A 93 -0.65 -13.75 20.10
#